data_AF-A0ABD7JUS9-F1
#
_entry.id   AF-A0ABD7JUS9-F1
#
_cell.length_a   1.000
_cell.length_b   1.000
_cell.length_c   1.000
_cell.angle_alpha   90.00
_cell.angle_beta   90.00
_cell.angle_gamma   90.00
#
_symmetry.space_group_name_H-M   'P 1'
#
loop_
_entity.id
_entity.type
_entity.pdbx_description
1 polymer ?
#
loop_
_entity_poly.entity_id
_entity_poly.type
_entity_poly.pdbx_seq_one_letter_code
_entity_poly.pdbx_strand_id
1 'polypeptide(L)' 'MHIPPELIIHQTRHWTLNQRIDSALPGYCMLGSRQPATAFHQLPEQALAEFGPLLARVERCSAVK' A
#
# COMPACT_ATOMS: atom_id res chain seq x y z
N MET A 1 9.90 8.91 1.84
CA MET A 1 10.44 7.54 1.88
C MET A 1 10.83 7.15 0.46
N HIS A 2 12.06 6.67 0.24
CA HIS A 2 12.47 6.16 -1.07
C HIS A 2 12.21 4.66 -1.08
N ILE A 3 11.28 4.22 -1.94
CA ILE A 3 10.94 2.81 -2.11
C ILE A 3 11.61 2.35 -3.40
N PRO A 4 12.53 1.38 -3.36
CA PRO A 4 13.14 0.84 -4.56
C PRO A 4 12.06 0.38 -5.56
N PRO A 5 12.14 0.78 -6.85
CA PRO A 5 11.10 0.46 -7.83
C PRO A 5 10.78 -1.03 -7.95
N GLU A 6 11.78 -1.89 -7.74
CA GLU A 6 11.66 -3.36 -7.77
C GLU A 6 10.77 -3.92 -6.65
N LEU A 7 10.57 -3.18 -5.57
CA LEU A 7 9.69 -3.58 -4.48
C LEU A 7 8.26 -3.08 -4.67
N ILE A 8 8.01 -2.20 -5.65
CA ILE A 8 6.68 -1.65 -5.91
C ILE A 8 5.83 -2.69 -6.66
N ILE A 9 4.72 -3.07 -6.07
CA ILE A 9 3.77 -4.04 -6.63
C ILE A 9 2.69 -3.32 -7.43
N HIS A 10 2.14 -2.23 -6.87
CA HIS A 10 1.06 -1.49 -7.49
C HIS A 10 1.04 -0.03 -6.99
N GLN A 11 0.57 0.88 -7.82
CA GLN A 11 0.39 2.27 -7.44
C GLN A 11 -0.95 2.81 -7.96
N THR A 12 -1.61 3.59 -7.11
CA THR A 12 -2.75 4.41 -7.49
C THR A 12 -2.36 5.89 -7.39
N ARG A 13 -3.34 6.77 -7.57
CA ARG A 13 -3.17 8.20 -7.35
C ARG A 13 -2.75 8.51 -5.91
N HIS A 14 -3.29 7.79 -4.94
CA HIS A 14 -3.11 8.09 -3.51
C HIS A 14 -2.23 7.09 -2.77
N TRP A 15 -2.07 5.87 -3.29
CA TRP A 15 -1.41 4.78 -2.57
C TRP A 15 -0.28 4.15 -3.37
N THR A 16 0.72 3.63 -2.64
CA THR A 16 1.75 2.72 -3.16
C THR A 16 1.69 1.44 -2.35
N LEU A 17 1.54 0.33 -3.05
CA LEU A 17 1.67 -1.01 -2.50
C LEU A 17 3.08 -1.51 -2.84
N ASN A 18 3.84 -1.91 -1.84
CA ASN A 18 5.18 -2.45 -2.01
C ASN A 18 5.44 -3.65 -1.08
N GLN A 19 6.40 -4.49 -1.45
CA GLN A 19 6.96 -5.47 -0.53
C GLN A 19 7.66 -4.75 0.62
N ARG A 20 7.63 -5.33 1.81
CA ARG A 20 8.28 -4.71 2.97
C ARG A 20 9.81 -4.74 2.76
N ILE A 21 10.46 -3.58 2.92
CA ILE A 21 11.90 -3.41 2.59
C ILE A 21 12.81 -4.26 3.51
N ASP A 22 12.38 -4.49 4.75
CA ASP A 22 13.14 -5.19 5.81
C ASP A 22 12.66 -6.63 6.06
N SER A 23 11.72 -7.16 5.26
CA SER A 23 11.18 -8.51 5.46
C SER A 23 10.77 -9.15 4.13
N ALA A 24 11.31 -10.35 3.88
CA ALA A 24 11.00 -11.15 2.69
C ALA A 24 9.88 -12.18 2.93
N LEU A 25 9.05 -11.99 3.97
CA LEU A 25 7.93 -12.88 4.24
C LEU A 25 6.94 -12.87 3.07
N PRO A 26 6.66 -14.02 2.43
CA PRO A 26 5.70 -14.07 1.33
C PRO A 26 4.33 -13.55 1.76
N GLY A 27 3.78 -12.61 0.98
CA GLY A 27 2.50 -11.96 1.27
C GLY A 27 2.59 -10.75 2.21
N TYR A 28 3.76 -10.44 2.75
CA TYR A 28 3.92 -9.30 3.65
C TYR A 28 4.23 -8.00 2.90
N CYS A 29 3.17 -7.24 2.61
CA CYS A 29 3.25 -5.99 1.88
C CYS A 29 2.85 -4.79 2.75
N MET A 30 3.26 -3.61 2.31
CA MET A 30 2.94 -2.33 2.94
C MET A 30 2.13 -1.49 1.94
N LEU A 31 1.01 -0.94 2.41
CA LEU A 31 0.23 0.05 1.68
C LEU A 31 0.50 1.44 2.28
N GLY A 32 1.33 2.23 1.60
CA GLY A 32 1.73 3.57 2.02
C GLY A 32 1.03 4.68 1.23
N SER A 33 0.71 5.80 1.88
CA SER A 33 0.22 6.98 1.17
C SER A 33 1.34 7.62 0.34
N ARG A 34 0.98 8.10 -0.85
CA ARG A 34 1.87 8.91 -1.70
C ARG A 34 1.98 10.36 -1.22
N GLN A 35 1.04 10.80 -0.38
CA GLN A 35 1.06 12.12 0.22
C GLN A 35 1.74 12.06 1.58
N PRO A 36 2.56 13.06 1.95
CA PRO A 36 3.12 13.13 3.29
C PRO A 36 1.98 13.34 4.29
N ALA A 37 1.76 12.35 5.16
CA ALA A 37 0.80 12.41 6.24
C ALA A 37 1.35 11.61 7.42
N THR A 38 1.08 12.11 8.63
CA THR A 38 1.43 11.41 9.88
C THR A 38 0.23 10.71 10.49
N ALA A 39 -0.99 11.01 10.01
CA ALA A 39 -2.23 10.38 10.44
C ALA A 39 -3.23 10.28 9.28
N PHE A 40 -4.09 9.25 9.31
CA PHE A 40 -5.07 9.00 8.24
C PHE A 40 -6.04 10.17 8.01
N HIS A 41 -6.51 10.83 9.07
CA HIS A 41 -7.46 11.94 8.95
C HIS A 41 -6.90 13.18 8.22
N GLN A 42 -5.60 13.22 7.94
CA GLN A 42 -4.95 14.27 7.16
C GLN A 42 -5.00 13.99 5.64
N LEU A 43 -5.38 12.78 5.24
CA LEU A 43 -5.46 12.39 3.85
C LEU A 43 -6.77 12.92 3.21
N PRO A 44 -6.77 13.18 1.89
CA PRO A 44 -7.98 13.53 1.18
C PRO A 44 -9.04 12.44 1.30
N GLU A 45 -10.31 12.82 1.28
CA GLU A 45 -11.45 11.91 1.32
C GLU A 45 -11.35 10.78 0.27
N GLN A 46 -10.90 11.12 -0.94
CA GLN A 46 -10.70 10.16 -2.03
C GLN A 46 -9.67 9.08 -1.67
N ALA A 47 -8.59 9.44 -0.97
CA ALA A 47 -7.58 8.49 -0.52
C ALA A 47 -8.17 7.55 0.54
N LEU A 48 -8.95 8.09 1.48
CA LEU A 48 -9.62 7.33 2.54
C LEU A 48 -10.65 6.35 1.96
N ALA A 49 -11.46 6.80 1.00
CA ALA A 49 -12.44 5.96 0.32
C ALA A 49 -11.78 4.83 -0.49
N GLU A 50 -10.60 5.06 -1.07
CA GLU A 50 -9.85 4.07 -1.86
C GLU A 50 -9.18 3.00 -0.98
N PHE A 51 -8.88 3.31 0.29
CA PHE A 51 -8.09 2.46 1.18
C PHE A 51 -8.71 1.07 1.42
N GLY A 52 -9.98 1.01 1.80
CA GLY A 52 -10.67 -0.25 2.10
C GLY A 52 -10.72 -1.21 0.90
N PRO A 53 -11.20 -0.77 -0.29
CA PRO A 53 -11.19 -1.59 -1.50
C PRO A 53 -9.79 -2.08 -1.89
N LEU A 54 -8.75 -1.26 -1.71
CA LEU A 54 -7.37 -1.67 -1.98
C LEU A 54 -6.91 -2.77 -1.03
N LEU A 55 -7.15 -2.64 0.27
CA LEU A 55 -6.85 -3.70 1.24
C LEU A 55 -7.53 -5.02 0.87
N ALA A 56 -8.81 -4.98 0.52
CA ALA A 56 -9.54 -6.19 0.11
C ALA A 56 -8.97 -6.86 -1.16
N ARG A 57 -8.35 -6.09 -2.07
CA ARG A 57 -7.66 -6.64 -3.25
C ARG A 57 -6.32 -7.27 -2.86
N VAL A 58 -5.56 -6.60 -2.00
CA VAL A 58 -4.28 -7.09 -1.48
C VAL A 58 -4.45 -8.43 -0.77
N GLU A 59 -5.43 -8.54 0.12
CA GLU A 59 -5.72 -9.79 0.86
C GLU A 59 -6.10 -10.93 -0.10
N ARG A 60 -6.92 -10.65 -1.12
CA ARG A 60 -7.30 -11.66 -2.12
C ARG A 60 -6.12 -12.14 -2.96
N CYS A 61 -5.17 -11.27 -3.29
CA CYS A 61 -3.96 -11.65 -4.01
C CYS A 61 -2.96 -12.42 -3.12
N SER A 62 -2.89 -12.08 -1.83
CA SER A 62 -1.97 -12.72 -0.87
C SER A 62 -2.49 -14.05 -0.33
N ALA A 63 -3.81 -14.27 -0.38
CA ALA A 63 -4.44 -15.52 0.06
C ALA A 63 -4.36 -16.67 -0.97
N VAL A 64 -3.84 -16.43 -2.17
CA VAL A 64 -3.58 -17.50 -3.15
C VAL A 64 -2.25 -18.16 -2.78
N LYS A 65 -2.32 -19.24 -2.01
CA LYS A 65 -1.24 -20.22 -1.85
C LYS A 65 -1.20 -21.17 -3.04
#